data_AF-A4GK52-F1
#
_entry.id   AF-A4GK52-F1
#
_cell.length_a   1.000
_cell.length_b   1.000
_cell.length_c   1.000
_cell.angle_alpha   90.00
_cell.angle_beta   90.00
_cell.angle_gamma   90.00
#
_symmetry.space_group_name_H-M   'P 1'
#
loop_
_entity.id
_entity.type
_entity.pdbx_description
1 polymer ?
#
loop_
_entity_poly.entity_id
_entity_poly.type
_entity_poly.pdbx_seq_one_letter_code
_entity_poly.pdbx_strand_id
1 'polypeptide(L)' 'MFKEYKNFDATGLAELLNKKEISPSELLDEAIFQTEILDPLINAIPQKHFELAKQQLESKLGKPFHGVPF' A
#
# COMPACT_ATOMS: atom_id res chain seq x y z
N MET A 1 -7.45 -6.22 -7.28
CA MET A 1 -6.69 -5.16 -7.98
C MET A 1 -7.50 -3.88 -7.84
N PHE A 2 -7.03 -2.99 -6.99
CA PHE A 2 -7.73 -1.78 -6.59
C PHE A 2 -7.48 -0.69 -7.64
N LYS A 3 -8.40 -0.59 -8.61
CA LYS A 3 -8.22 0.23 -9.83
C LYS A 3 -8.07 1.72 -9.58
N GLU A 4 -8.54 2.19 -8.42
CA GLU A 4 -8.58 3.61 -8.07
C GLU A 4 -7.38 4.04 -7.21
N TYR A 5 -6.40 3.15 -7.00
CA TYR A 5 -5.20 3.40 -6.19
C TYR A 5 -4.54 4.76 -6.42
N LYS A 6 -4.42 5.17 -7.70
CA LYS A 6 -3.76 6.42 -8.10
C LYS A 6 -4.58 7.68 -7.84
N ASN A 7 -5.86 7.53 -7.49
CA ASN A 7 -6.79 8.65 -7.30
C ASN A 7 -6.85 9.13 -5.85
N PHE A 8 -6.22 8.40 -4.92
CA PHE A 8 -6.24 8.70 -3.49
C PHE A 8 -4.85 9.10 -3.00
N ASP A 9 -4.80 10.08 -2.10
CA ASP A 9 -3.61 10.35 -1.31
C ASP A 9 -3.57 9.45 -0.07
N ALA A 10 -2.53 9.59 0.77
CA ALA A 10 -2.38 8.79 1.98
C ALA A 10 -3.60 8.91 2.94
N THR A 11 -4.24 10.08 3.02
CA THR A 11 -5.41 10.32 3.89
C THR A 11 -6.65 9.65 3.32
N GLY A 12 -6.87 9.76 2.00
CA GLY A 12 -7.95 9.07 1.30
C GLY A 12 -7.82 7.55 1.41
N LEU A 13 -6.62 7.01 1.23
CA LEU A 13 -6.35 5.58 1.42
C LEU A 13 -6.62 5.14 2.87
N ALA A 14 -6.17 5.93 3.85
CA ALA A 14 -6.47 5.67 5.26
C ALA A 14 -7.98 5.69 5.56
N GLU A 15 -8.74 6.60 4.93
CA GLU A 15 -10.19 6.66 5.08
C GLU A 15 -10.88 5.41 4.51
N LEU A 16 -10.48 4.94 3.33
CA LEU A 16 -11.00 3.71 2.73
C LEU A 16 -10.72 2.48 3.61
N LEU A 17 -9.51 2.39 4.18
CA LEU A 17 -9.14 1.33 5.13
C LEU A 17 -9.98 1.41 6.42
N ASN A 18 -10.20 2.62 6.95
CA ASN A 18 -11.00 2.84 8.16
C ASN A 18 -12.49 2.49 7.93
N LYS A 19 -13.02 2.83 6.75
CA LYS A 19 -14.36 2.43 6.31
C LYS A 19 -14.46 0.95 5.93
N LYS A 20 -13.34 0.24 5.88
CA LYS A 20 -13.21 -1.17 5.44
C LYS A 20 -13.71 -1.40 4.01
N GLU A 21 -13.62 -0.38 3.16
CA GLU A 21 -13.92 -0.48 1.73
C GLU A 21 -12.83 -1.27 0.99
N ILE A 22 -11.61 -1.26 1.53
CA ILE A 22 -10.47 -2.06 1.08
C ILE A 22 -9.76 -2.67 2.30
N SER A 23 -8.98 -3.74 2.09
CA SER A 23 -8.13 -4.33 3.14
C SER A 23 -6.69 -3.81 3.05
N PRO A 24 -5.93 -3.76 4.17
CA PRO A 24 -4.50 -3.41 4.14
C PRO A 24 -3.68 -4.29 3.19
N SER A 25 -3.97 -5.59 3.16
CA SER A 25 -3.27 -6.54 2.28
C SER A 25 -3.57 -6.26 0.81
N GLU A 26 -4.84 -6.00 0.46
CA GLU A 26 -5.21 -5.65 -0.92
C GLU A 26 -4.56 -4.34 -1.38
N LEU A 27 -4.48 -3.35 -0.48
CA LEU A 27 -3.80 -2.08 -0.78
C LEU A 27 -2.29 -2.28 -1.00
N LEU A 28 -1.66 -3.11 -0.15
CA LEU A 28 -0.24 -3.44 -0.29
C LEU A 28 0.04 -4.18 -1.61
N ASP A 29 -0.78 -5.18 -1.95
CA ASP A 29 -0.62 -5.94 -3.19
C ASP A 29 -0.72 -5.02 -4.42
N GLU A 30 -1.63 -4.05 -4.42
CA GLU A 30 -1.75 -3.06 -5.49
C GLU A 30 -0.51 -2.14 -5.57
N ALA A 31 0.01 -1.68 -4.43
CA ALA A 31 1.21 -0.85 -4.40
C ALA A 31 2.45 -1.59 -4.93
N ILE A 32 2.58 -2.87 -4.58
CA ILE A 32 3.65 -3.76 -5.10
C ILE A 32 3.48 -3.92 -6.61
N PHE A 33 2.27 -4.22 -7.09
CA PHE A 33 2.00 -4.38 -8.51
C PHE A 33 2.36 -3.13 -9.33
N GLN A 34 1.96 -1.94 -8.86
CA GLN A 34 2.33 -0.68 -9.51
C GLN A 34 3.85 -0.46 -9.50
N THR A 35 4.52 -0.80 -8.40
CA THR A 35 5.98 -0.74 -8.29
C THR A 35 6.65 -1.66 -9.31
N GLU A 36 6.23 -2.91 -9.42
CA GLU A 36 6.84 -3.88 -10.34
C GLU A 36 6.69 -3.48 -11.81
N ILE A 37 5.60 -2.80 -12.17
CA ILE A 37 5.38 -2.33 -13.54
C ILE A 37 6.17 -1.06 -13.86
N LEU A 38 6.25 -0.11 -12.93
CA LEU A 38 6.77 1.23 -13.20
C LEU A 38 8.26 1.37 -12.88
N ASP A 39 8.72 0.77 -11.79
CA ASP A 39 10.10 0.91 -11.32
C ASP A 39 11.16 0.46 -12.34
N PRO A 40 10.97 -0.61 -13.16
CA PRO A 40 11.92 -0.95 -14.22
C PRO A 40 12.14 0.16 -15.27
N LEU A 41 11.18 1.09 -15.41
CA LEU A 41 11.24 2.18 -16.39
C LEU A 41 11.93 3.44 -15.83
N ILE A 42 11.82 3.67 -14.52
CA ILE A 42 12.25 4.93 -13.89
C ILE A 42 13.35 4.74 -12.84
N ASN A 43 13.60 3.49 -12.40
CA ASN A 43 14.58 3.11 -11.39
C ASN A 43 14.49 3.96 -10.12
N ALA A 44 13.29 4.02 -9.53
CA ALA A 44 12.99 4.89 -8.40
C ALA A 44 13.22 4.22 -7.03
N ILE A 45 13.11 2.89 -6.96
CA ILE A 45 13.15 2.12 -5.71
C ILE A 45 14.37 1.18 -5.73
N PRO A 46 15.53 1.62 -5.20
CA PRO A 46 16.76 0.83 -5.24
C PRO A 46 16.71 -0.41 -4.34
N GLN A 47 15.87 -0.41 -3.30
CA GLN A 47 15.69 -1.55 -2.38
C GLN A 47 14.21 -1.80 -2.13
N LYS A 48 13.77 -3.04 -2.36
CA LYS A 48 12.37 -3.45 -2.24
C LYS A 48 12.19 -4.24 -0.95
N HIS A 49 11.35 -3.73 -0.06
CA HIS A 49 11.09 -4.31 1.26
C HIS A 49 9.70 -4.96 1.35
N PHE A 50 9.23 -5.61 0.27
CA PHE A 50 7.86 -6.14 0.18
C PHE A 50 7.52 -7.15 1.28
N GLU A 51 8.45 -8.04 1.64
CA GLU A 51 8.25 -9.01 2.72
C GLU A 51 8.19 -8.33 4.10
N LEU A 52 8.99 -7.29 4.33
CA LEU A 52 8.91 -6.51 5.57
C LEU A 52 7.57 -5.76 5.65
N ALA A 53 7.08 -5.22 4.53
CA ALA A 53 5.79 -4.55 4.47
C ALA A 53 4.64 -5.51 4.82
N LYS A 54 4.67 -6.75 4.30
CA LYS A 54 3.69 -7.79 4.66
C LYS A 54 3.73 -8.11 6.16
N GLN A 55 4.92 -8.28 6.74
CA GLN A 55 5.08 -8.54 8.17
C GLN A 55 4.57 -7.38 9.04
N GLN A 56 4.73 -6.13 8.59
CA GLN A 56 4.24 -4.96 9.33
C GLN A 56 2.72 -4.93 9.44
N LEU A 57 1.99 -5.48 8.45
CA LEU A 57 0.52 -5.59 8.50
C LEU A 57 0.03 -6.56 9.60
N GLU A 58 0.85 -7.52 10.01
CA GLU A 58 0.49 -8.44 11.11
C GLU A 58 0.44 -7.73 12.47
N SER A 59 1.08 -6.56 12.59
CA SER A 59 1.02 -5.76 13.81
C SER A 59 -0.34 -5.07 13.93
N LYS A 60 -1.11 -5.40 14.98
CA LYS A 60 -2.42 -4.79 15.28
C LYS A 60 -2.31 -3.38 15.87
N LEU A 61 -1.50 -2.52 15.26
CA LEU A 61 -1.37 -1.13 15.69
C LEU A 61 -2.50 -0.31 15.04
N GLY A 62 -3.55 -0.01 15.81
CA GLY A 62 -4.66 0.87 15.41
C GLY A 62 -4.24 2.34 15.30
N LYS A 63 -3.29 2.63 14.41
CA LYS A 63 -2.79 3.98 14.10
C LYS A 63 -3.56 4.55 12.90
N PRO A 64 -3.63 5.89 12.75
CA PRO A 64 -4.43 6.55 11.70
C PRO A 64 -4.11 6.11 10.27
N PHE A 65 -2.85 5.72 9.99
CA PHE A 65 -2.38 5.29 8.67
C PHE A 65 -2.00 3.81 8.62
N HIS A 66 -2.52 2.99 9.54
CA HIS A 66 -2.25 1.56 9.51
C HIS A 66 -2.71 0.96 8.17
N GLY A 67 -1.78 0.32 7.46
CA GLY A 67 -2.02 -0.29 6.15
C GLY A 67 -1.70 0.60 4.95
N VAL A 68 -1.41 1.89 5.14
CA VAL A 68 -1.03 2.79 4.04
C VAL A 68 0.45 2.58 3.66
N PRO A 69 0.79 2.27 2.39
CA PRO A 69 2.16 2.09 1.92
C PRO A 69 3.00 3.38 1.96
N PHE A 70 4.30 3.27 2.26
CA PHE A 70 5.27 4.37 2.28
C PHE A 70 6.69 3.90 1.94
#